data_AF-A0A9X2F972-F1
#
_entry.id   AF-A0A9X2F972-F1
#
_cell.length_a   1.000
_cell.length_b   1.000
_cell.length_c   1.000
_cell.angle_alpha   90.00
_cell.angle_beta   90.00
_cell.angle_gamma   90.00
#
_symmetry.space_group_name_H-M   'P 1'
#
loop_
_entity.id
_entity.type
_entity.pdbx_description
1 polymer ?
#
loop_
_entity_poly.entity_id
_entity_poly.type
_entity_poly.pdbx_seq_one_letter_code
_entity_poly.pdbx_strand_id
1 'polypeptide(L)' 'MQAKNRRLWTKKQLAAEIQITERAIELMVKRGELPEPDCRIGRRLVRWTDKAVQDFINAGGTRIEQ' A
#
# COMPACT_ATOMS: atom_id res chain seq x y z
N MET A 1 -8.96 -22.89 -1.57
CA MET A 1 -9.73 -21.64 -1.38
C MET A 1 -9.29 -21.03 -0.06
N GLN A 2 -8.37 -20.07 -0.09
CA GLN A 2 -7.77 -19.48 1.12
C GLN A 2 -8.56 -18.26 1.62
N ALA A 3 -8.45 -18.07 2.94
CA ALA A 3 -9.28 -17.28 3.81
C ALA A 3 -9.41 -15.79 3.46
N LYS A 4 -10.59 -15.26 3.78
CA LYS A 4 -10.97 -13.84 3.83
C LYS A 4 -10.05 -13.06 4.79
N ASN A 5 -8.87 -12.62 4.36
CA ASN A 5 -7.98 -11.81 5.18
C ASN A 5 -8.36 -10.33 5.04
N ARG A 6 -9.25 -9.82 5.91
CA ARG A 6 -9.47 -8.37 6.09
C ARG A 6 -8.30 -7.77 6.90
N ARG A 7 -7.05 -8.05 6.51
CA ARG A 7 -5.89 -7.40 7.13
C ARG A 7 -5.75 -6.01 6.52
N LEU A 8 -5.82 -5.02 7.38
CA LEU A 8 -5.53 -3.64 7.02
C LEU A 8 -4.03 -3.42 7.19
N TRP A 9 -3.37 -3.04 6.11
CA TRP A 9 -1.95 -2.78 6.03
C TRP A 9 -1.67 -1.35 6.46
N THR A 10 -0.87 -1.17 7.49
CA THR A 10 -0.36 0.15 7.84
C THR A 10 0.72 0.59 6.85
N LYS A 11 0.93 1.91 6.74
CA LYS A 11 2.00 2.50 5.93
C LYS A 11 3.37 1.86 6.16
N LYS A 12 3.70 1.55 7.43
CA LYS A 12 4.95 0.88 7.82
C LYS A 12 5.06 -0.54 7.30
N GLN A 13 3.98 -1.32 7.41
CA GLN A 13 3.96 -2.70 6.93
C GLN A 13 4.05 -2.75 5.41
N LEU A 14 3.32 -1.86 4.74
CA LEU A 14 3.39 -1.73 3.29
C LEU A 14 4.81 -1.33 2.85
N ALA A 15 5.38 -0.30 3.47
CA ALA A 15 6.75 0.13 3.22
C ALA A 15 7.77 -1.01 3.39
N ALA A 16 7.64 -1.82 4.45
CA ALA A 16 8.50 -2.98 4.67
C ALA A 16 8.31 -4.06 3.60
N GLU A 17 7.07 -4.35 3.21
CA GLU A 17 6.76 -5.42 2.25
C GLU A 17 7.31 -5.13 0.86
N ILE A 18 7.15 -3.90 0.37
CA ILE A 18 7.71 -3.47 -0.91
C ILE A 18 9.12 -2.88 -0.77
N GLN A 19 9.75 -3.02 0.41
CA GLN A 19 11.13 -2.60 0.72
C GLN A 19 11.44 -1.13 0.35
N ILE A 20 10.49 -0.22 0.58
CA ILE A 20 10.68 1.23 0.38
C ILE A 20 10.48 2.01 1.67
N THR A 21 10.76 3.31 1.64
CA THR A 21 10.51 4.21 2.78
C THR A 21 9.04 4.64 2.86
N GLU A 22 8.56 4.95 4.07
CA GLU A 22 7.24 5.54 4.28
C GLU A 22 7.05 6.83 3.45
N ARG A 23 8.10 7.61 3.24
CA ARG A 23 8.03 8.83 2.42
C ARG A 23 7.80 8.52 0.94
N ALA A 24 8.37 7.42 0.44
CA ALA A 24 8.13 6.95 -0.93
C ALA A 24 6.68 6.48 -1.11
N ILE A 25 6.09 5.79 -0.14
CA ILE A 25 4.66 5.45 -0.13
C ILE A 25 3.79 6.71 -0.28
N GLU A 26 4.07 7.77 0.49
CA GLU A 26 3.34 9.04 0.39
C GLU A 26 3.46 9.70 -0.99
N LEU A 27 4.64 9.63 -1.59
CA LEU A 27 4.87 10.16 -2.94
C LEU A 27 4.11 9.34 -3.99
N MET A 28 4.09 8.01 -3.89
CA MET A 28 3.36 7.14 -4.79
C MET A 28 1.84 7.38 -4.72
N VAL A 29 1.29 7.57 -3.51
CA VAL A 29 -0.13 7.95 -3.34
C VAL A 29 -0.41 9.30 -4.00
N LYS A 30 0.46 10.30 -3.77
CA LYS A 30 0.31 11.64 -4.39
C LYS A 30 0.40 11.60 -5.91
N ARG A 31 1.19 10.68 -6.47
CA ARG A 31 1.34 10.46 -7.90
C ARG A 31 0.22 9.62 -8.51
N GLY A 32 -0.64 9.02 -7.68
CA GLY A 32 -1.67 8.08 -8.12
C GLY A 32 -1.14 6.69 -8.49
N GLU A 33 0.12 6.38 -8.17
CA GLU A 33 0.73 5.07 -8.42
C GLU A 33 0.27 4.03 -7.39
N LEU A 34 0.05 4.46 -6.14
CA LEU A 34 -0.51 3.63 -5.09
C LEU A 34 -1.96 4.09 -4.82
N PRO A 35 -2.94 3.16 -4.73
CA PRO A 35 -4.31 3.54 -4.40
C PRO A 35 -4.39 4.31 -3.08
N GLU A 36 -5.38 5.20 -2.96
CA GLU A 36 -5.63 5.88 -1.70
C GLU A 36 -6.01 4.85 -0.61
N PRO A 37 -5.50 5.01 0.62
CA PRO A 37 -5.88 4.15 1.73
C PRO A 37 -7.36 4.32 2.09
N ASP A 38 -8.00 3.18 2.29
CA ASP A 38 -9.40 3.02 2.67
C ASP A 38 -9.71 3.67 4.03
N CYS A 39 -8.71 3.71 4.92
CA CYS A 39 -8.86 4.27 6.26
C CYS A 39 -8.00 5.53 6.45
N ARG A 40 -8.68 6.67 6.61
CA ARG A 40 -8.12 7.94 7.06
C ARG A 40 -8.42 8.12 8.55
N ILE A 41 -7.39 8.40 9.36
CA ILE A 41 -7.55 8.82 10.76
C ILE A 41 -7.12 10.28 10.84
N GLY A 42 -8.11 11.16 10.96
CA GLY A 42 -7.90 12.60 10.87
C GLY A 42 -7.36 13.00 9.49
N ARG A 43 -6.26 13.77 9.45
CA ARG A 43 -5.58 14.18 8.21
C ARG A 43 -4.51 13.18 7.72
N ARG A 44 -4.32 12.05 8.41
CA ARG A 44 -3.32 11.04 8.05
C ARG A 44 -3.95 9.88 7.30
N LEU A 45 -3.28 9.50 6.21
CA LEU A 45 -3.53 8.31 5.41
C LEU A 45 -2.94 7.10 6.17
N VAL A 46 -3.77 6.17 6.65
CA VAL A 46 -3.31 5.20 7.68
C VAL A 46 -3.26 3.76 7.22
N ARG A 47 -4.30 3.27 6.51
CA ARG A 47 -4.36 1.83 6.19
C ARG A 47 -4.93 1.51 4.81
N TRP A 48 -4.29 0.55 4.15
CA TRP A 48 -4.72 -0.06 2.90
C TRP A 48 -5.36 -1.42 3.16
N THR A 49 -6.28 -1.81 2.29
CA THR A 49 -6.79 -3.18 2.30
C THR A 49 -5.78 -4.10 1.67
N ASP A 50 -5.74 -5.35 2.13
CA ASP A 50 -4.92 -6.42 1.53
C ASP A 50 -5.12 -6.49 0.00
N LYS A 51 -6.37 -6.38 -0.46
CA LYS A 51 -6.69 -6.33 -1.89
C LYS A 51 -6.00 -5.17 -2.60
N ALA A 52 -6.05 -3.95 -2.07
CA ALA A 52 -5.42 -2.79 -2.71
C ALA A 52 -3.89 -2.94 -2.80
N VAL A 53 -3.27 -3.53 -1.77
CA VAL A 53 -1.83 -3.83 -1.76
C VAL A 53 -1.50 -4.91 -2.79
N GLN A 54 -2.27 -5.99 -2.83
CA GLN A 54 -2.06 -7.06 -3.79
C GLN A 54 -2.35 -6.61 -5.22
N ASP A 55 -3.37 -5.79 -5.43
CA ASP A 55 -3.68 -5.21 -6.74
C ASP A 55 -2.53 -4.31 -7.20
N PHE A 56 -1.95 -3.50 -6.30
CA PHE A 56 -0.73 -2.75 -6.58
C PHE A 56 0.44 -3.67 -6.97
N ILE A 57 0.76 -4.69 -6.16
CA ILE A 57 1.84 -5.63 -6.46
C ILE A 57 1.61 -6.36 -7.80
N ASN A 58 0.37 -6.81 -8.06
CA ASN A 58 0.00 -7.53 -9.27
C ASN A 58 -0.09 -6.65 -10.52
N ALA A 59 -0.47 -5.37 -10.37
CA ALA A 59 -0.46 -4.38 -11.45
C ALA A 59 0.96 -4.03 -11.92
N GLY A 60 1.98 -4.69 -11.36
CA GLY A 60 3.37 -4.40 -11.62
C GLY A 60 3.87 -3.24 -10.77
N GLY A 61 3.27 -3.05 -9.58
CA GLY A 61 3.59 -2.05 -8.56
C GLY A 61 5.08 -1.82 -8.57
N THR A 62 5.43 -0.69 -9.18
CA THR A 62 6.60 -0.51 -10.03
C THR A 62 7.70 -1.50 -9.72
N ARG A 63 7.98 -2.42 -10.67
CA ARG A 63 9.26 -3.12 -10.79
C ARG A 63 10.36 -2.06 -10.75
N ILE A 64 10.75 -1.63 -9.57
CA ILE A 64 12.04 -1.04 -9.33
C ILE A 64 12.93 -2.26 -9.50
N GLU A 65 13.51 -2.40 -10.70
CA GLU A 65 14.55 -3.38 -10.98
C GLU A 65 15.48 -3.45 -9.78
N GLN A 66 15.69 -4.68 -9.30
CA GLN A 66 16.72 -5.01 -8.33
C GLN A 66 18.05 -5.10 -9.07
#